data_AF-A0AAD1YWU3-F1
#
_entry.id   AF-A0AAD1YWU3-F1
#
_cell.length_a   1.000
_cell.length_b   1.000
_cell.length_c   1.000
_cell.angle_alpha   90.00
_cell.angle_beta   90.00
_cell.angle_gamma   90.00
#
_symmetry.space_group_name_H-M   'P 1'
#
loop_
_entity.id
_entity.type
_entity.pdbx_description
1 polymer ?
#
loop_
_entity_poly.entity_id
_entity_poly.type
_entity_poly.pdbx_seq_one_letter_code
_entity_poly.pdbx_strand_id
1 'polypeptide(L)'
;MAAATWLNSSALSNVLRPYLRPNYRRIHRFTSTSPITFSSGNYKPPEPVVHLRARRNLSSMVKEDEVASPDDLHFEGRLKVVEYPDPILRARNKRINTFDDSLKKLVDEMFDVMYSTDGIGLSAPQVGVNVQLMVFNPDGERGEGEEIVLVNPRVNRYSRKLVLYNEGCLSFPGIYADVERPDSLKVDAQDILGARFTVNLSGLPARVFQHEYDHLQGILFFDKMSDEVLDSIREDLQAMEKRYEEKTGFPSPERIDARRRRKAAVGFGKS
;
A
#
# COMPACT_ATOMS: atom_id res chain seq x y z
N MET A 1 17.94 29.07 2.39
CA MET A 1 19.30 28.52 2.52
C MET A 1 19.43 27.87 3.89
N ALA A 2 19.09 26.59 3.98
CA ALA A 2 19.38 25.75 5.14
C ALA A 2 19.55 24.33 4.59
N ALA A 3 20.77 24.01 4.18
CA ALA A 3 21.17 22.68 3.74
C ALA A 3 21.42 21.83 4.99
N ALA A 4 20.58 20.83 5.23
CA ALA A 4 20.90 19.78 6.19
C ALA A 4 21.77 18.74 5.48
N THR A 5 23.02 18.62 5.93
CA THR A 5 24.00 17.65 5.46
C THR A 5 23.61 16.24 5.87
N TRP A 6 23.45 15.35 4.89
CA TRP A 6 23.11 13.94 5.07
C TRP A 6 24.37 13.09 5.22
N LEU A 7 24.48 12.36 6.33
CA LEU A 7 25.54 11.39 6.55
C LEU A 7 25.09 10.01 6.07
N ASN A 8 25.84 9.53 5.08
CA ASN A 8 25.76 8.23 4.44
C ASN A 8 25.67 7.06 5.43
N SER A 9 24.67 6.18 5.27
CA SER A 9 24.71 4.82 5.81
C SER A 9 24.24 3.83 4.75
N SER A 10 25.23 3.36 3.99
CA SER A 10 25.10 2.32 2.99
C SER A 10 24.78 0.97 3.63
N ALA A 11 23.53 0.52 3.53
CA ALA A 11 23.15 -0.86 3.84
C ALA A 11 21.96 -1.33 2.97
N LEU A 12 22.01 -1.12 1.66
CA LEU A 12 21.10 -1.79 0.70
C LEU A 12 21.83 -2.60 -0.38
N SER A 13 23.17 -2.70 -0.35
CA SER A 13 23.88 -3.62 -1.24
C SER A 13 23.81 -5.05 -0.69
N ASN A 14 22.82 -5.85 -1.11
CA ASN A 14 22.98 -7.31 -1.41
C ASN A 14 21.67 -8.10 -1.58
N VAL A 15 20.55 -7.50 -1.97
CA VAL A 15 19.40 -8.27 -2.45
C VAL A 15 18.78 -7.52 -3.61
N LEU A 16 19.12 -7.92 -4.85
CA LEU A 16 18.57 -7.54 -6.17
C LEU A 16 19.70 -7.16 -7.16
N ARG A 17 20.41 -8.16 -7.68
CA ARG A 17 21.11 -8.05 -8.98
C ARG A 17 20.40 -8.96 -9.99
N PRO A 18 19.95 -8.45 -11.15
CA PRO A 18 19.18 -9.24 -12.10
C PRO A 18 20.09 -10.13 -12.97
N TYR A 19 19.65 -11.36 -13.18
CA TYR A 19 20.16 -12.27 -14.20
C TYR A 19 19.83 -11.71 -15.59
N LEU A 20 20.86 -11.28 -16.33
CA LEU A 20 20.76 -10.92 -17.73
C LEU A 20 21.21 -12.08 -18.62
N ARG A 21 20.27 -12.53 -19.48
CA ARG A 21 20.39 -13.02 -20.88
C ARG A 21 19.66 -14.36 -21.15
N PRO A 22 18.68 -14.40 -22.07
CA PRO A 22 18.13 -15.64 -22.60
C PRO A 22 18.92 -16.10 -23.83
N ASN A 23 19.36 -17.36 -23.84
CA ASN A 23 19.81 -18.04 -25.04
C ASN A 23 18.73 -19.03 -25.49
N TYR A 24 18.13 -18.74 -26.64
CA TYR A 24 17.26 -19.63 -27.39
C TYR A 24 18.02 -20.89 -27.86
N ARG A 25 17.54 -22.08 -27.50
CA ARG A 25 17.65 -23.28 -28.36
C ARG A 25 16.42 -24.18 -28.21
N ARG A 26 15.62 -24.15 -29.27
CA ARG A 26 14.65 -25.15 -29.74
C ARG A 26 15.33 -26.52 -29.88
N ILE A 27 14.64 -27.66 -29.67
CA ILE A 27 14.71 -28.94 -30.45
C ILE A 27 13.74 -30.03 -29.89
N HIS A 28 12.94 -30.59 -30.82
CA HIS A 28 12.29 -31.92 -31.02
C HIS A 28 11.50 -32.76 -29.96
N ARG A 29 10.17 -32.80 -30.19
CA ARG A 29 9.22 -33.94 -30.45
C ARG A 29 9.74 -35.40 -30.42
N PHE A 30 9.01 -36.31 -29.73
CA PHE A 30 8.70 -37.74 -30.05
C PHE A 30 7.58 -38.25 -29.09
N THR A 31 6.31 -38.48 -29.53
CA THR A 31 5.58 -39.78 -29.72
C THR A 31 5.90 -40.89 -28.69
N SER A 32 4.98 -41.67 -28.09
CA SER A 32 3.94 -42.53 -28.68
C SER A 32 3.10 -43.29 -27.61
N THR A 33 1.80 -43.45 -27.86
CA THR A 33 0.86 -44.59 -27.60
C THR A 33 0.72 -45.33 -26.23
N SER A 34 -0.45 -45.12 -25.59
CA SER A 34 -1.50 -46.00 -24.97
C SER A 34 -1.37 -47.54 -24.91
N PRO A 35 -2.35 -48.32 -24.33
CA PRO A 35 -3.29 -48.12 -23.18
C PRO A 35 -3.35 -49.35 -22.21
N ILE A 36 -3.99 -49.22 -21.03
CA ILE A 36 -4.58 -50.38 -20.29
C ILE A 36 -5.91 -49.97 -19.62
N THR A 37 -6.97 -50.75 -19.90
CA THR A 37 -8.32 -50.79 -19.29
C THR A 37 -8.46 -52.09 -18.49
N PHE A 38 -9.03 -52.17 -17.29
CA PHE A 38 -10.43 -52.39 -16.84
C PHE A 38 -10.31 -52.60 -15.29
N SER A 39 -11.28 -52.43 -14.38
CA SER A 39 -12.67 -52.90 -14.33
C SER A 39 -13.40 -52.32 -13.09
N SER A 40 -14.69 -52.05 -13.29
CA SER A 40 -15.86 -52.08 -12.39
C SER A 40 -15.70 -52.29 -10.87
N GLY A 41 -16.33 -51.41 -10.10
CA GLY A 41 -16.75 -51.63 -8.71
C GLY A 41 -17.75 -50.58 -8.22
N ASN A 42 -19.03 -50.73 -8.59
CA ASN A 42 -20.15 -49.96 -8.03
C ASN A 42 -20.50 -50.47 -6.62
N TYR A 43 -20.33 -49.65 -5.58
CA TYR A 43 -21.05 -49.80 -4.31
C TYR A 43 -21.29 -48.45 -3.64
N LYS A 44 -22.57 -48.13 -3.39
CA LYS A 44 -23.08 -46.96 -2.66
C LYS A 44 -24.00 -47.48 -1.54
N PRO A 45 -23.75 -47.18 -0.25
CA PRO A 45 -24.73 -47.35 0.82
C PRO A 45 -25.22 -45.98 1.37
N PRO A 46 -26.33 -45.97 2.15
CA PRO A 46 -27.30 -44.87 2.17
C PRO A 46 -26.96 -43.73 3.14
N GLU A 47 -27.54 -42.55 2.88
CA GLU A 47 -27.51 -41.39 3.77
C GLU A 47 -28.35 -41.62 5.03
N PRO A 48 -27.86 -41.21 6.22
CA PRO A 48 -28.73 -40.93 7.35
C PRO A 48 -29.18 -39.46 7.31
N VAL A 49 -30.48 -39.26 7.19
CA VAL A 49 -31.13 -37.96 7.43
C VAL A 49 -30.97 -37.61 8.90
N VAL A 50 -30.10 -36.65 9.21
CA VAL A 50 -30.00 -36.06 10.54
C VAL A 50 -30.34 -34.58 10.44
N HIS A 51 -31.53 -34.22 10.93
CA HIS A 51 -31.90 -32.84 11.21
C HIS A 51 -31.00 -32.29 12.33
N LEU A 52 -30.03 -31.44 11.97
CA LEU A 52 -29.26 -30.64 12.93
C LEU A 52 -29.56 -29.16 12.73
N ARG A 53 -30.24 -28.61 13.73
CA ARG A 53 -30.52 -27.19 13.92
C ARG A 53 -29.23 -26.37 13.95
N ALA A 54 -29.34 -25.16 13.42
CA ALA A 54 -28.38 -24.07 13.36
C ALA A 54 -27.32 -24.05 14.47
N ARG A 55 -26.05 -24.04 14.05
CA ARG A 55 -25.02 -23.23 14.69
C ARG A 55 -24.59 -22.19 13.68
N ARG A 56 -24.93 -20.92 13.94
CA ARG A 56 -24.30 -19.75 13.32
C ARG A 56 -22.80 -19.87 13.60
N ASN A 57 -22.04 -20.40 12.65
CA ASN A 57 -20.60 -20.21 12.65
C ASN A 57 -20.37 -18.73 12.36
N LEU A 58 -20.16 -17.98 13.43
CA LEU A 58 -19.52 -16.67 13.41
C LEU A 58 -18.04 -16.89 13.06
N SER A 59 -17.79 -17.39 11.85
CA SER A 59 -16.49 -17.23 11.22
C SER A 59 -16.45 -15.78 10.78
N SER A 60 -15.58 -15.01 11.43
CA SER A 60 -15.19 -13.67 11.02
C SER A 60 -14.93 -13.67 9.51
N MET A 61 -15.85 -13.08 8.76
CA MET A 61 -15.72 -12.84 7.33
C MET A 61 -14.50 -11.95 7.12
N VAL A 62 -13.36 -12.57 6.80
CA VAL A 62 -12.35 -11.91 5.98
C VAL A 62 -13.07 -11.67 4.66
N LYS A 63 -13.61 -10.45 4.47
CA LYS A 63 -14.07 -10.03 3.15
C LYS A 63 -12.83 -10.17 2.27
N GLU A 64 -12.86 -11.10 1.32
CA GLU A 64 -11.79 -11.26 0.35
C GLU A 64 -11.53 -9.89 -0.29
N ASP A 65 -10.26 -9.49 -0.38
CA ASP A 65 -9.90 -8.26 -1.07
C ASP A 65 -10.43 -8.36 -2.50
N GLU A 66 -11.27 -7.40 -2.91
CA GLU A 66 -11.75 -7.33 -4.28
C GLU A 66 -10.54 -7.33 -5.23
N VAL A 67 -10.61 -8.17 -6.25
CA VAL A 67 -9.52 -8.34 -7.20
C VAL A 67 -9.67 -7.31 -8.31
N ALA A 68 -8.58 -6.61 -8.63
CA ALA A 68 -8.54 -5.60 -9.67
C ALA A 68 -8.76 -6.24 -11.06
N SER A 69 -9.58 -5.59 -11.86
CA SER A 69 -9.71 -5.84 -13.30
C SER A 69 -8.65 -5.03 -14.07
N PRO A 70 -8.38 -5.35 -15.35
CA PRO A 70 -7.48 -4.53 -16.18
C PRO A 70 -7.89 -3.05 -16.25
N ASP A 71 -9.20 -2.77 -16.24
CA ASP A 71 -9.72 -1.40 -16.28
C ASP A 71 -9.39 -0.62 -15.00
N ASP A 72 -9.21 -1.29 -13.85
CA ASP A 72 -8.83 -0.66 -12.59
C ASP A 72 -7.37 -0.17 -12.59
N LEU A 73 -6.54 -0.64 -13.53
CA LEU A 73 -5.15 -0.21 -13.73
C LEU A 73 -5.04 0.84 -14.86
N HIS A 74 -6.13 1.11 -15.57
CA HIS A 74 -6.13 2.03 -16.69
C HIS A 74 -6.11 3.48 -16.21
N PHE A 75 -5.27 4.29 -16.85
CA PHE A 75 -5.22 5.72 -16.66
C PHE A 75 -4.95 6.39 -18.02
N GLU A 76 -5.37 7.64 -18.16
CA GLU A 76 -5.19 8.42 -19.38
C GLU A 76 -4.29 9.63 -19.13
N GLY A 77 -3.28 9.79 -19.99
CA GLY A 77 -2.34 10.91 -19.88
C GLY A 77 -1.43 10.81 -18.66
N ARG A 78 -0.94 11.97 -18.20
CA ARG A 78 -0.06 12.05 -17.03
C ARG A 78 -0.85 11.97 -15.74
N LEU A 79 -0.39 11.13 -14.82
CA LEU A 79 -0.92 11.05 -13.47
C LEU A 79 -0.74 12.38 -12.73
N LYS A 80 -1.63 12.65 -11.77
CA LYS A 80 -1.58 13.82 -10.91
C LYS A 80 -1.85 13.41 -9.47
N VAL A 81 -1.20 14.09 -8.54
CA VAL A 81 -1.44 13.86 -7.13
C VAL A 81 -2.86 14.29 -6.75
N VAL A 82 -3.57 13.39 -6.09
CA VAL A 82 -4.87 13.59 -5.48
C VAL A 82 -4.64 14.18 -4.08
N GLU A 83 -5.24 15.34 -3.85
CA GLU A 83 -5.14 16.07 -2.58
C GLU A 83 -6.31 15.72 -1.65
N TYR A 84 -6.05 15.76 -0.34
CA TYR A 84 -7.10 15.72 0.68
C TYR A 84 -8.13 16.85 0.48
N PRO A 85 -9.44 16.61 0.74
CA PRO A 85 -10.12 15.43 1.28
C PRO A 85 -10.78 14.55 0.21
N ASP A 86 -10.19 14.40 -0.98
CA ASP A 86 -10.80 13.59 -2.05
C ASP A 86 -11.13 12.16 -1.57
N PRO A 87 -12.36 11.67 -1.81
CA PRO A 87 -12.81 10.37 -1.29
C PRO A 87 -12.00 9.18 -1.84
N ILE A 88 -11.29 9.33 -2.97
CA ILE A 88 -10.38 8.30 -3.50
C ILE A 88 -9.34 7.89 -2.45
N LEU A 89 -8.86 8.85 -1.63
CA LEU A 89 -7.84 8.60 -0.61
C LEU A 89 -8.37 7.74 0.57
N ARG A 90 -9.69 7.58 0.68
CA ARG A 90 -10.37 6.74 1.69
C ARG A 90 -10.99 5.47 1.08
N ALA A 91 -11.08 5.40 -0.24
CA ALA A 91 -11.69 4.27 -0.92
C ALA A 91 -10.88 2.99 -0.71
N ARG A 92 -11.56 1.83 -0.84
CA ARG A 92 -10.91 0.53 -0.73
C ARG A 92 -10.03 0.28 -1.95
N ASN A 93 -8.84 -0.27 -1.70
CA ASN A 93 -7.86 -0.56 -2.75
C ASN A 93 -7.88 -2.04 -3.12
N LYS A 94 -8.14 -2.31 -4.40
CA LYS A 94 -8.28 -3.66 -4.95
C LYS A 94 -6.93 -4.37 -5.05
N ARG A 95 -6.91 -5.68 -4.84
CA ARG A 95 -5.72 -6.52 -4.97
C ARG A 95 -5.40 -6.75 -6.44
N ILE A 96 -4.15 -6.55 -6.85
CA ILE A 96 -3.69 -6.78 -8.22
C ILE A 96 -3.46 -8.28 -8.45
N ASN A 97 -4.00 -8.85 -9.52
CA ASN A 97 -3.74 -10.24 -9.92
C ASN A 97 -3.13 -10.37 -11.33
N THR A 98 -3.08 -9.28 -12.09
CA THR A 98 -2.60 -9.24 -13.47
C THR A 98 -1.31 -8.43 -13.50
N PHE A 99 -0.25 -9.03 -14.03
CA PHE A 99 1.11 -8.49 -14.04
C PHE A 99 1.57 -8.34 -15.50
N ASP A 100 1.00 -7.34 -16.16
CA ASP A 100 1.17 -7.08 -17.59
C ASP A 100 1.83 -5.71 -17.84
N ASP A 101 1.84 -5.27 -19.10
CA ASP A 101 2.44 -3.99 -19.47
C ASP A 101 1.64 -2.78 -18.96
N SER A 102 0.36 -2.94 -18.59
CA SER A 102 -0.43 -1.87 -17.99
C SER A 102 0.07 -1.56 -16.57
N LEU A 103 0.37 -2.62 -15.80
CA LEU A 103 1.00 -2.47 -14.48
C LEU A 103 2.36 -1.78 -14.57
N LYS A 104 3.19 -2.16 -15.54
CA LYS A 104 4.52 -1.52 -15.73
C LYS A 104 4.40 -0.04 -16.05
N LYS A 105 3.50 0.33 -16.97
CA LYS A 105 3.23 1.74 -17.31
C LYS A 105 2.77 2.54 -16.11
N LEU A 106 1.89 1.97 -15.28
CA LEU A 106 1.43 2.63 -14.06
C LEU A 106 2.60 2.87 -13.08
N VAL A 107 3.46 1.88 -12.88
CA VAL A 107 4.65 1.99 -12.03
C VAL A 107 5.60 3.09 -12.55
N ASP A 108 5.88 3.11 -13.84
CA ASP A 108 6.77 4.10 -14.46
C ASP A 108 6.23 5.53 -14.28
N GLU A 109 4.94 5.74 -14.54
CA GLU A 109 4.28 7.05 -14.36
C GLU A 109 4.17 7.44 -12.88
N MET A 110 4.00 6.49 -11.96
CA MET A 110 4.04 6.75 -10.52
C MET A 110 5.42 7.24 -10.08
N PHE A 111 6.51 6.64 -10.58
CA PHE A 111 7.86 7.16 -10.31
C PHE A 111 8.07 8.54 -10.92
N ASP A 112 7.62 8.78 -12.16
CA ASP A 112 7.71 10.10 -12.78
C ASP A 112 6.99 11.18 -11.97
N VAL A 113 5.77 10.91 -11.49
CA VAL A 113 5.07 11.82 -10.58
C VAL A 113 5.85 12.01 -9.29
N MET A 114 6.26 10.93 -8.64
CA MET A 114 7.00 10.96 -7.38
C MET A 114 8.22 11.90 -7.48
N TYR A 115 9.08 11.69 -8.48
CA TYR A 115 10.27 12.52 -8.68
C TYR A 115 9.93 13.96 -9.09
N SER A 116 8.91 14.18 -9.94
CA SER A 116 8.52 15.54 -10.34
C SER A 116 7.94 16.39 -9.20
N THR A 117 7.59 15.73 -8.08
CA THR A 117 7.03 16.36 -6.89
C THR A 117 7.99 16.31 -5.69
N ASP A 118 9.27 16.01 -5.93
CA ASP A 118 10.32 15.86 -4.90
C ASP A 118 9.91 14.87 -3.78
N GLY A 119 9.14 13.84 -4.14
CA GLY A 119 8.66 12.79 -3.24
C GLY A 119 9.65 11.64 -3.12
N ILE A 120 9.62 10.96 -1.97
CA ILE A 120 10.42 9.74 -1.72
C ILE A 120 9.56 8.46 -1.72
N GLY A 121 8.23 8.60 -1.79
CA GLY A 121 7.25 7.51 -1.84
C GLY A 121 5.94 7.99 -2.47
N LEU A 122 5.22 7.05 -3.10
CA LEU A 122 3.92 7.30 -3.71
C LEU A 122 3.10 6.00 -3.77
N SER A 123 1.82 6.10 -3.40
CA SER A 123 0.85 5.02 -3.49
C SER A 123 -0.18 5.27 -4.60
N ALA A 124 -0.67 4.21 -5.23
CA ALA A 124 -1.61 4.31 -6.35
C ALA A 124 -2.90 5.14 -6.05
N PRO A 125 -3.47 5.12 -4.83
CA PRO A 125 -4.63 5.96 -4.51
C PRO A 125 -4.32 7.46 -4.63
N GLN A 126 -3.08 7.86 -4.36
CA GLN A 126 -2.66 9.26 -4.50
C GLN A 126 -2.58 9.72 -5.94
N VAL A 127 -2.69 8.83 -6.92
CA VAL A 127 -2.76 9.17 -8.35
C VAL A 127 -4.10 8.79 -8.97
N GLY A 128 -5.12 8.55 -8.15
CA GLY A 128 -6.48 8.26 -8.62
C GLY A 128 -6.77 6.78 -8.90
N VAL A 129 -5.84 5.88 -8.58
CA VAL A 129 -5.95 4.45 -8.93
C VAL A 129 -6.07 3.62 -7.65
N ASN A 130 -7.29 3.17 -7.32
CA ASN A 130 -7.56 2.42 -6.08
C ASN A 130 -7.16 0.93 -6.16
N VAL A 131 -5.86 0.67 -6.24
CA VAL A 131 -5.24 -0.67 -6.23
C VAL A 131 -4.12 -0.76 -5.21
N GLN A 132 -3.75 -1.98 -4.79
CA GLN A 132 -2.68 -2.23 -3.83
C GLN A 132 -1.30 -2.19 -4.50
N LEU A 133 -0.85 -0.98 -4.83
CA LEU A 133 0.46 -0.70 -5.44
C LEU A 133 1.12 0.53 -4.80
N MET A 134 2.40 0.40 -4.48
CA MET A 134 3.23 1.52 -4.05
C MET A 134 4.61 1.47 -4.69
N VAL A 135 5.21 2.64 -4.83
CA VAL A 135 6.60 2.84 -5.26
C VAL A 135 7.31 3.74 -4.26
N PHE A 136 8.59 3.52 -4.03
CA PHE A 136 9.41 4.48 -3.27
C PHE A 136 10.89 4.40 -3.62
N ASN A 137 11.56 5.53 -3.48
CA ASN A 137 13.02 5.65 -3.52
C ASN A 137 13.46 6.54 -2.35
N PRO A 138 14.10 5.99 -1.30
CA PRO A 138 14.50 6.77 -0.12
C PRO A 138 15.43 7.95 -0.43
N ASP A 139 16.20 7.88 -1.52
CA ASP A 139 17.10 8.95 -1.95
C ASP A 139 16.38 10.06 -2.74
N GLY A 140 15.15 9.82 -3.21
CA GLY A 140 14.31 10.86 -3.83
C GLY A 140 14.75 11.35 -5.21
N GLU A 141 15.85 10.82 -5.76
CA GLU A 141 16.38 11.24 -7.06
C GLU A 141 16.45 10.07 -8.06
N ARG A 142 16.10 10.33 -9.33
CA ARG A 142 16.13 9.30 -10.38
C ARG A 142 17.58 8.94 -10.70
N GLY A 143 17.91 7.65 -10.63
CA GLY A 143 19.26 7.13 -10.88
C GLY A 143 20.17 7.13 -9.66
N GLU A 144 19.71 7.68 -8.54
CA GLU A 144 20.33 7.53 -7.22
C GLU A 144 19.51 6.58 -6.35
N GLY A 145 20.16 5.88 -5.42
CA GLY A 145 19.46 4.94 -4.55
C GLY A 145 18.92 3.69 -5.26
N GLU A 146 17.81 3.19 -4.75
CA GLU A 146 17.11 2.00 -5.26
C GLU A 146 15.62 2.29 -5.40
N GLU A 147 15.10 2.12 -6.62
CA GLU A 147 13.67 2.14 -6.92
C GLU A 147 13.02 0.85 -6.44
N ILE A 148 12.10 0.95 -5.47
CA ILE A 148 11.43 -0.20 -4.88
C ILE A 148 9.94 -0.15 -5.25
N VAL A 149 9.43 -1.27 -5.78
CA VAL A 149 8.02 -1.45 -6.15
C VAL A 149 7.44 -2.59 -5.33
N LEU A 150 6.29 -2.36 -4.70
CA LEU A 150 5.61 -3.38 -3.91
C LEU A 150 4.16 -3.49 -4.36
N VAL A 151 3.84 -4.65 -4.93
CA VAL A 151 2.49 -5.04 -5.30
C VAL A 151 1.89 -5.91 -4.20
N ASN A 152 0.65 -5.61 -3.81
CA ASN A 152 -0.08 -6.32 -2.74
C ASN A 152 0.73 -6.50 -1.43
N PRO A 153 1.39 -5.46 -0.90
CA PRO A 153 2.23 -5.59 0.28
C PRO A 153 1.41 -6.02 1.50
N ARG A 154 2.02 -6.77 2.42
CA ARG A 154 1.45 -7.15 3.72
C ARG A 154 2.50 -7.07 4.81
N VAL A 155 2.17 -6.37 5.89
CA VAL A 155 3.05 -6.30 7.08
C VAL A 155 2.91 -7.56 7.90
N ASN A 156 4.01 -8.31 8.02
CA ASN A 156 4.06 -9.54 8.80
C ASN A 156 4.39 -9.28 10.27
N ARG A 157 5.35 -8.38 10.51
CA ARG A 157 5.86 -8.02 11.84
C ARG A 157 6.34 -6.58 11.83
N TYR A 158 6.30 -5.94 13.00
CA TYR A 158 6.87 -4.62 13.23
C TYR A 158 7.54 -4.58 14.61
N SER A 159 8.52 -3.69 14.78
CA SER A 159 9.22 -3.52 16.05
C SER A 159 8.35 -2.87 17.12
N ARG A 160 8.64 -3.14 18.39
CA ARG A 160 8.01 -2.44 19.53
C ARG A 160 8.58 -1.04 19.75
N LYS A 161 9.80 -0.78 19.30
CA LYS A 161 10.44 0.54 19.36
C LYS A 161 9.68 1.49 18.44
N LEU A 162 9.09 2.52 19.02
CA LEU A 162 8.48 3.63 18.29
C LEU A 162 9.50 4.76 18.15
N VAL A 163 9.45 5.44 17.02
CA VAL A 163 10.29 6.59 16.69
C VAL A 163 9.38 7.70 16.19
N LEU A 164 9.57 8.90 16.73
CA LEU A 164 8.92 10.12 16.26
C LEU A 164 9.66 10.63 15.02
N TYR A 165 8.92 11.05 14.00
CA TYR A 165 9.48 11.65 12.80
C TYR A 165 8.52 12.69 12.23
N ASN A 166 9.06 13.78 11.69
CA ASN A 166 8.27 14.82 11.04
C ASN A 166 7.94 14.37 9.60
N GLU A 167 6.70 13.95 9.37
CA GLU A 167 6.23 13.45 8.08
C GLU A 167 5.58 14.57 7.26
N GLY A 168 5.83 14.55 5.95
CA GLY A 168 5.01 15.24 4.96
C GLY A 168 4.27 14.22 4.08
N CYS A 169 3.32 14.70 3.29
CA CYS A 169 2.59 13.87 2.33
C CYS A 169 2.27 14.69 1.07
N LEU A 170 2.47 14.11 -0.11
CA LEU A 170 2.15 14.78 -1.38
C LEU A 170 0.67 15.13 -1.50
N SER A 171 -0.22 14.35 -0.88
CA SER A 171 -1.66 14.63 -0.81
C SER A 171 -2.03 15.74 0.18
N PHE A 172 -1.06 16.30 0.92
CA PHE A 172 -1.21 17.40 1.88
C PHE A 172 -0.11 18.46 1.64
N PRO A 173 -0.17 19.20 0.52
CA PRO A 173 0.93 20.05 0.09
C PRO A 173 1.34 21.07 1.16
N GLY A 174 2.61 21.02 1.57
CA GLY A 174 3.19 21.95 2.54
C GLY A 174 2.86 21.67 4.01
N ILE A 175 2.10 20.61 4.31
CA ILE A 175 1.77 20.24 5.69
C ILE A 175 2.74 19.17 6.18
N TYR A 176 3.39 19.46 7.30
CA TYR A 176 4.31 18.55 7.97
C TYR A 176 3.96 18.44 9.45
N ALA A 177 3.96 17.23 10.00
CA ALA A 177 3.69 17.03 11.41
C ALA A 177 4.34 15.76 11.95
N ASP A 178 4.50 15.72 13.28
CA ASP A 178 5.16 14.60 13.94
C ASP A 178 4.25 13.38 14.07
N VAL A 179 4.75 12.22 13.61
CA VAL A 179 4.04 10.95 13.67
C VAL A 179 4.94 9.87 14.28
N GLU A 180 4.43 9.14 15.28
CA GLU A 180 5.11 7.99 15.86
C GLU A 180 4.83 6.71 15.06
N ARG A 181 5.88 5.98 14.69
CA ARG A 181 5.77 4.66 14.04
C ARG A 181 6.84 3.70 14.52
N PRO A 182 6.61 2.38 14.39
CA PRO A 182 7.66 1.37 14.50
C PRO A 182 8.91 1.70 13.68
N ASP A 183 10.08 1.53 14.30
CA ASP A 183 11.41 1.77 13.70
C ASP A 183 11.75 0.79 12.55
N SER A 184 11.19 -0.42 12.59
CA SER A 184 11.44 -1.46 11.60
C SER A 184 10.27 -2.42 11.46
N LEU A 185 10.22 -3.11 10.33
CA LEU A 185 9.16 -4.04 9.97
C LEU A 185 9.60 -5.07 8.93
N LYS A 186 8.83 -6.16 8.83
CA LYS A 186 8.98 -7.23 7.84
C LYS A 186 7.74 -7.27 6.96
N VAL A 187 7.93 -7.18 5.65
CA VAL A 187 6.86 -7.14 4.63
C VAL A 187 6.96 -8.36 3.73
N ASP A 188 5.81 -8.93 3.36
CA ASP A 188 5.68 -9.77 2.17
C ASP A 188 5.02 -8.98 1.06
N ALA A 189 5.53 -9.08 -0.16
CA ALA A 189 4.98 -8.40 -1.33
C ALA A 189 5.18 -9.23 -2.60
N GLN A 190 4.72 -8.69 -3.72
CA GLN A 190 5.00 -9.18 -5.06
C GLN A 190 5.74 -8.10 -5.85
N ASP A 191 6.62 -8.52 -6.75
CA ASP A 191 7.26 -7.62 -7.71
C ASP A 191 6.33 -7.36 -8.92
N ILE A 192 6.81 -6.55 -9.87
CA ILE A 192 6.09 -6.23 -11.12
C ILE A 192 5.83 -7.44 -12.03
N LEU A 193 6.49 -8.58 -11.79
CA LEU A 193 6.29 -9.85 -12.50
C LEU A 193 5.39 -10.82 -11.71
N GLY A 194 4.95 -10.41 -10.50
CA GLY A 194 4.12 -11.21 -9.61
C GLY A 194 4.89 -12.18 -8.72
N ALA A 195 6.23 -12.20 -8.78
CA ALA A 195 7.04 -13.06 -7.94
C ALA A 195 6.98 -12.57 -6.49
N ARG A 196 6.71 -13.51 -5.56
CA ARG A 196 6.61 -13.19 -4.14
C ARG A 196 7.98 -13.03 -3.52
N PHE A 197 8.14 -12.02 -2.68
CA PHE A 197 9.34 -11.82 -1.90
C PHE A 197 9.01 -11.26 -0.52
N THR A 198 10.02 -11.29 0.36
CA THR A 198 9.95 -10.77 1.71
C THR A 198 11.12 -9.81 1.93
N VAL A 199 10.85 -8.66 2.54
CA VAL A 199 11.86 -7.63 2.82
C VAL A 199 11.78 -7.19 4.29
N ASN A 200 12.93 -6.92 4.89
CA ASN A 200 13.01 -6.26 6.19
C ASN A 200 13.41 -4.81 5.96
N LEU A 201 12.64 -3.88 6.49
CA LEU A 201 12.88 -2.45 6.37
C LEU A 201 13.13 -1.86 7.76
N SER A 202 14.02 -0.87 7.85
CA SER A 202 14.31 -0.11 9.08
C SER A 202 14.59 1.36 8.75
N GLY A 203 14.46 2.26 9.72
CA GLY A 203 14.77 3.67 9.54
C GLY A 203 13.86 4.35 8.49
N LEU A 204 14.45 5.15 7.61
CA LEU A 204 13.70 5.91 6.60
C LEU A 204 12.91 5.03 5.62
N PRO A 205 13.46 3.95 5.02
CA PRO A 205 12.67 3.03 4.20
C PRO A 205 11.46 2.42 4.93
N ALA A 206 11.61 2.08 6.23
CA ALA A 206 10.47 1.60 7.02
C ALA A 206 9.43 2.69 7.26
N ARG A 207 9.86 3.93 7.46
CA ARG A 207 8.99 5.11 7.61
C ARG A 207 8.14 5.31 6.36
N VAL A 208 8.79 5.43 5.20
CA VAL A 208 8.14 5.64 3.90
C VAL A 208 7.18 4.51 3.62
N PHE A 209 7.62 3.25 3.75
CA PHE A 209 6.74 2.11 3.55
C PHE A 209 5.47 2.17 4.43
N GLN A 210 5.59 2.51 5.72
CA GLN A 210 4.41 2.56 6.60
C GLN A 210 3.44 3.69 6.21
N HIS A 211 3.97 4.82 5.74
CA HIS A 211 3.17 5.93 5.24
C HIS A 211 2.38 5.51 3.99
N GLU A 212 3.08 4.98 2.99
CA GLU A 212 2.44 4.53 1.75
C GLU A 212 1.50 3.34 1.98
N TYR A 213 1.80 2.48 2.96
CA TYR A 213 0.97 1.34 3.30
C TYR A 213 -0.35 1.79 3.94
N ASP A 214 -0.32 2.83 4.78
CA ASP A 214 -1.53 3.44 5.33
C ASP A 214 -2.44 3.97 4.20
N HIS A 215 -1.90 4.61 3.16
CA HIS A 215 -2.68 5.02 1.99
C HIS A 215 -3.37 3.84 1.30
N LEU A 216 -2.69 2.69 1.16
CA LEU A 216 -3.30 1.46 0.64
C LEU A 216 -4.43 0.93 1.54
N GLN A 217 -4.48 1.33 2.81
CA GLN A 217 -5.56 1.01 3.74
C GLN A 217 -6.62 2.13 3.87
N GLY A 218 -6.52 3.22 3.09
CA GLY A 218 -7.39 4.39 3.22
C GLY A 218 -7.17 5.18 4.51
N ILE A 219 -6.00 5.04 5.12
CA ILE A 219 -5.56 5.72 6.34
C ILE A 219 -4.62 6.86 5.92
N LEU A 220 -4.83 8.04 6.47
CA LEU A 220 -4.02 9.22 6.17
C LEU A 220 -3.13 9.52 7.38
N PHE A 221 -1.97 10.13 7.16
CA PHE A 221 -0.96 10.33 8.22
C PHE A 221 -1.50 11.05 9.47
N PHE A 222 -2.43 12.00 9.31
CA PHE A 222 -3.08 12.69 10.42
C PHE A 222 -3.95 11.76 11.28
N ASP A 223 -4.30 10.57 10.78
CA ASP A 223 -4.99 9.58 11.58
C ASP A 223 -4.15 8.99 12.72
N LYS A 224 -2.82 9.11 12.60
CA LYS A 224 -1.84 8.57 13.54
C LYS A 224 -1.28 9.62 14.50
N MET A 225 -1.58 10.90 14.29
CA MET A 225 -1.13 12.00 15.14
C MET A 225 -1.76 11.93 16.53
N SER A 226 -1.07 12.51 17.53
CA SER A 226 -1.70 12.82 18.82
C SER A 226 -2.73 13.93 18.63
N ASP A 227 -3.62 14.12 19.60
CA ASP A 227 -4.64 15.17 19.52
C ASP A 227 -3.97 16.57 19.49
N GLU A 228 -2.85 16.76 20.18
CA GLU A 228 -2.09 18.01 20.21
C GLU A 228 -1.43 18.33 18.86
N VAL A 229 -0.78 17.34 18.23
CA VAL A 229 -0.16 17.51 16.91
C VAL A 229 -1.24 17.71 15.84
N LEU A 230 -2.37 17.02 15.95
CA LEU A 230 -3.47 17.21 15.02
C LEU A 230 -4.08 18.61 15.13
N ASP A 231 -4.24 19.12 16.36
CA ASP A 231 -4.74 20.47 16.59
C ASP A 231 -3.79 21.54 16.01
N SER A 232 -2.48 21.28 15.91
CA SER A 232 -1.53 22.23 15.31
C SER A 232 -1.64 22.38 13.79
N ILE A 233 -2.21 21.40 13.09
CA ILE A 233 -2.42 21.44 11.61
C ILE A 233 -3.90 21.56 11.23
N ARG A 234 -4.80 21.74 12.20
CA ARG A 234 -6.25 21.71 11.99
C ARG A 234 -6.73 22.76 10.98
N GLU A 235 -6.23 23.99 11.09
CA GLU A 235 -6.61 25.08 10.20
C GLU A 235 -6.16 24.81 8.75
N ASP A 236 -4.99 24.19 8.56
CA ASP A 236 -4.51 23.81 7.22
C ASP A 236 -5.42 22.74 6.59
N LEU A 237 -5.85 21.74 7.38
CA LEU A 237 -6.80 20.73 6.93
C LEU A 237 -8.16 21.33 6.57
N GLN A 238 -8.69 22.25 7.39
CA GLN A 238 -9.93 22.96 7.08
C GLN A 238 -9.82 23.80 5.80
N ALA A 239 -8.66 24.43 5.56
CA ALA A 239 -8.42 25.18 4.33
C ALA A 239 -8.43 24.26 3.10
N MET A 240 -7.90 23.04 3.21
CA MET A 240 -7.97 22.03 2.14
C MET A 240 -9.41 21.55 1.91
N GLU A 241 -10.17 21.27 2.98
CA GLU A 241 -11.60 20.90 2.88
C GLU A 241 -12.39 21.97 2.11
N LYS A 242 -12.21 23.24 2.49
CA LYS A 242 -12.86 24.37 1.83
C LYS A 242 -12.45 24.49 0.36
N ARG A 243 -11.16 24.34 0.05
CA ARG A 243 -10.65 24.38 -1.34
C ARG A 243 -11.28 23.28 -2.19
N TYR A 244 -11.47 22.09 -1.64
CA TYR A 244 -12.17 21.01 -2.32
C TYR A 244 -13.63 21.35 -2.58
N GLU A 245 -14.35 21.93 -1.60
CA GLU A 245 -15.74 22.37 -1.77
C GLU A 245 -15.86 23.44 -2.86
N GLU A 246 -14.95 24.42 -2.88
CA GLU A 246 -14.91 25.48 -3.89
C GLU A 246 -14.58 24.93 -5.30
N LYS A 247 -13.64 23.99 -5.38
CA LYS A 247 -13.19 23.40 -6.65
C LYS A 247 -14.22 22.45 -7.27
N THR A 248 -14.91 21.67 -6.43
CA THR A 248 -15.80 20.58 -6.90
C THR A 248 -17.28 20.95 -6.86
N GLY A 249 -17.67 21.93 -6.04
CA GLY A 249 -19.06 22.27 -5.76
C GLY A 249 -19.80 21.26 -4.87
N PHE A 250 -19.12 20.22 -4.39
CA PHE A 250 -19.67 19.21 -3.47
C PHE A 250 -19.17 19.45 -2.05
N PRO A 251 -19.96 19.12 -1.01
CA PRO A 251 -19.48 19.18 0.37
C PRO A 251 -18.30 18.23 0.57
N SER A 252 -17.37 18.61 1.45
CA SER A 252 -16.25 17.74 1.83
C SER A 252 -16.78 16.41 2.39
N PRO A 253 -16.29 15.25 1.90
CA PRO A 253 -16.79 13.94 2.33
C PRO A 253 -16.38 13.60 3.78
N GLU A 254 -15.33 14.23 4.29
CA GLU A 254 -14.92 14.16 5.68
C GLU A 254 -14.61 15.56 6.23
N ARG A 255 -14.71 15.72 7.55
CA ARG A 255 -14.43 16.99 8.22
C ARG A 255 -13.60 16.74 9.47
N ILE A 256 -12.52 17.49 9.63
CA ILE A 256 -11.61 17.37 10.78
C ILE A 256 -12.30 17.71 12.11
N ASP A 257 -13.33 18.56 12.07
CA ASP A 257 -14.11 18.94 13.25
C ASP A 257 -15.09 17.86 13.71
N ALA A 258 -15.50 16.97 12.81
CA ALA A 258 -16.34 15.82 13.16
C ALA A 258 -15.53 14.72 13.87
N ARG A 259 -14.19 14.78 13.83
CA ARG A 259 -13.32 13.80 14.44
C ARG A 259 -13.39 13.92 15.96
N ARG A 260 -13.96 12.90 16.61
CA ARG A 260 -13.98 12.81 18.07
C ARG A 260 -12.55 12.67 18.58
N ARG A 261 -12.12 13.60 19.45
CA ARG A 261 -10.88 13.47 20.22
C ARG A 261 -10.80 12.09 20.85
N ARG A 262 -9.66 11.41 20.69
CA ARG A 262 -9.43 10.18 21.45
C ARG A 262 -9.26 10.63 22.89
N LYS A 263 -10.30 10.47 23.72
CA LYS A 263 -10.17 10.75 25.15
C LYS A 263 -8.94 10.00 25.65
N ALA A 264 -7.88 10.74 25.99
CA ALA A 264 -6.79 10.20 26.77
C ALA A 264 -7.45 9.46 27.93
N ALA A 265 -7.05 8.20 28.14
CA ALA A 265 -7.47 7.48 29.34
C ALA A 265 -6.95 8.31 30.52
N VAL A 266 -7.83 9.13 31.09
CA VAL A 266 -7.59 9.82 32.35
C VAL A 266 -7.39 8.70 33.34
N GLY A 267 -6.12 8.45 33.68
CA GLY A 267 -5.75 7.56 34.76
C GLY A 267 -6.41 8.06 36.03
N PHE A 268 -7.54 7.44 36.37
CA PHE A 268 -8.10 7.50 37.70
C PHE A 268 -7.21 6.66 38.62
N GLY A 269 -6.61 7.31 39.61
CA GLY A 269 -5.91 6.61 40.67
C GLY A 269 -5.01 7.50 41.51
N LYS A 270 -5.60 8.47 42.23
CA LYS A 270 -4.98 9.02 43.45
C LYS A 270 -5.04 7.95 44.55
N SER A 271 -3.92 7.71 45.23
CA SER A 271 -3.75 7.68 46.70
C SER A 271 -2.26 7.61 46.99
#